data_AF-A0A4R0GLL8-F1
#
_entry.id   AF-A0A4R0GLL8-F1
#
_cell.length_a   1.000
_cell.length_b   1.000
_cell.length_c   1.000
_cell.angle_alpha   90.00
_cell.angle_beta   90.00
_cell.angle_gamma   90.00
#
_symmetry.space_group_name_H-M   'P 1'
#
loop_
_entity.id
_entity.type
_entity.pdbx_description
1 polymer ?
#
loop_
_entity_poly.entity_id
_entity_poly.type
_entity_poly.pdbx_seq_one_letter_code
_entity_poly.pdbx_strand_id
1 'polypeptide(L)'
;MSTYQGSRKPTRSGRRSRWCLAGGLAAGSLVAAVAGLSGVAASATARDLPTPSPAQPAVLSSDAPRTDGEPAGGNGWQRPEGEQRLDREQRPEGEQRGDTAGGPRDEPSGRTSSGNGLPSQHKAVSVPCDSAQLVAALVRANAQGGGILRLAEECTYTLTHAFQQVDEYDGGIRDAREAADAAETPGDAEAPARNAADDTAGLPVIYHAITIEGSGATIARGAQAEDFRFFTVRDGGELTLRDVTLLNGRSKVEGGSIHIVHGATAVVERVTVANSTSVSAEGGGGGIFNDGNLRISDSILVGNRAAGTQGKGGGLLNGGVMVMYRTEFRHNSAVSYGGGLANFRAAGDVYSSTFVRNNAGQGGGLASFSARTKVSDSLVAGNSAETGGGLANSDAVLVLQQLTIRDNVATVAGGGISTVQGLLPIDDSVIRDNTSRGHGGGVYADKSNLLVRGSDVKGNEAVGKTSQGAGLYVTAGSTSLYRSEVTGNRSTVLAGGVHAERARVKVDEGSVLIENSPANCLGSKVTVAHCFR
;
A
#
# COMPACT_ATOMS: atom_id res chain seq x y z
N MET A 1 49.92 -71.73 14.78
CA MET A 1 48.91 -71.31 15.78
C MET A 1 47.59 -71.09 15.06
N SER A 2 46.60 -71.90 15.44
CA SER A 2 45.14 -71.84 15.23
C SER A 2 44.53 -71.43 13.89
N THR A 3 43.88 -72.43 13.29
CA THR A 3 42.89 -72.50 12.21
C THR A 3 41.53 -71.86 12.54
N TYR A 4 40.78 -71.32 11.54
CA TYR A 4 39.48 -71.88 11.11
C TYR A 4 38.84 -71.17 9.87
N GLN A 5 38.03 -71.98 9.16
CA GLN A 5 37.32 -71.86 7.86
C GLN A 5 36.30 -70.69 7.78
N GLY A 6 35.80 -70.15 6.66
CA GLY A 6 35.57 -70.64 5.30
C GLY A 6 34.07 -70.87 5.02
N SER A 7 33.40 -70.07 4.18
CA SER A 7 32.29 -70.48 3.26
C SER A 7 31.56 -69.31 2.55
N ARG A 8 30.95 -69.61 1.40
CA ARG A 8 30.47 -68.73 0.29
C ARG A 8 28.95 -68.45 0.34
N LYS A 9 28.53 -67.26 -0.19
CA LYS A 9 27.35 -66.82 -1.03
C LYS A 9 25.91 -67.38 -0.72
N PRO A 10 24.76 -66.72 -1.06
CA PRO A 10 24.48 -65.92 -2.28
C PRO A 10 23.45 -64.75 -2.18
N THR A 11 23.11 -64.22 -3.37
CA THR A 11 22.23 -63.11 -3.79
C THR A 11 20.71 -63.39 -3.88
N ARG A 12 19.93 -62.28 -4.06
CA ARG A 12 18.49 -62.09 -4.47
C ARG A 12 17.52 -61.88 -3.30
N SER A 13 16.47 -61.04 -3.35
CA SER A 13 15.83 -60.17 -4.35
C SER A 13 14.82 -59.29 -3.60
N GLY A 14 14.66 -58.01 -3.96
CA GLY A 14 13.69 -57.11 -3.31
C GLY A 14 13.06 -56.11 -4.27
N ARG A 15 11.91 -56.53 -4.83
CA ARG A 15 10.79 -55.76 -5.42
C ARG A 15 10.89 -54.23 -5.51
N ARG A 16 10.62 -53.74 -6.74
CA ARG A 16 10.13 -52.39 -7.07
C ARG A 16 8.88 -52.04 -6.25
N SER A 17 8.84 -50.84 -5.69
CA SER A 17 7.62 -50.15 -5.30
C SER A 17 7.74 -48.68 -5.70
N ARG A 18 6.82 -48.25 -6.57
CA ARG A 18 6.60 -46.87 -7.01
C ARG A 18 5.99 -46.10 -5.84
N TRP A 19 6.55 -44.95 -5.47
CA TRP A 19 5.84 -43.95 -4.68
C TRP A 19 5.75 -42.66 -5.47
N CYS A 20 4.51 -42.29 -5.75
CA CYS A 20 4.11 -41.05 -6.39
C CYS A 20 4.34 -39.87 -5.45
N LEU A 21 4.62 -38.72 -6.08
CA LEU A 21 4.57 -37.38 -5.54
C LEU A 21 3.24 -37.13 -4.81
N ALA A 22 3.31 -36.60 -3.59
CA ALA A 22 2.22 -35.91 -2.93
C ALA A 22 2.79 -34.60 -2.36
N GLY A 23 2.17 -33.50 -2.80
CA GLY A 23 2.63 -32.13 -2.61
C GLY A 23 2.67 -31.66 -1.15
N GLY A 24 3.58 -30.72 -0.92
CA GLY A 24 3.72 -30.00 0.33
C GLY A 24 2.46 -29.19 0.64
N LEU A 25 1.95 -29.39 1.85
CA LEU A 25 0.89 -28.61 2.46
C LEU A 25 1.40 -27.22 2.79
N ALA A 26 0.76 -26.20 2.20
CA ALA A 26 0.81 -24.83 2.68
C ALA A 26 0.15 -24.76 4.06
N ALA A 27 0.91 -24.32 5.07
CA ALA A 27 0.39 -23.99 6.39
C ALA A 27 -0.38 -22.67 6.33
N GLY A 28 -1.64 -22.74 5.90
CA GLY A 28 -2.62 -21.69 6.15
C GLY A 28 -2.96 -21.65 7.63
N SER A 29 -2.49 -20.63 8.34
CA SER A 29 -2.88 -20.38 9.73
C SER A 29 -4.33 -19.88 9.75
N LEU A 30 -5.26 -20.82 9.89
CA LEU A 30 -6.65 -20.56 10.20
C LEU A 30 -6.71 -20.02 11.64
N VAL A 31 -7.02 -18.73 11.81
CA VAL A 31 -7.39 -18.18 13.12
C VAL A 31 -8.78 -18.71 13.45
N ALA A 32 -8.82 -19.85 14.15
CA ALA A 32 -10.06 -20.40 14.68
C ALA A 32 -10.52 -19.58 15.88
N ALA A 33 -11.70 -18.97 15.76
CA ALA A 33 -12.44 -18.39 16.87
C ALA A 33 -12.80 -19.48 17.88
N VAL A 34 -12.36 -19.31 19.13
CA VAL A 34 -12.76 -20.18 20.25
C VAL A 34 -14.17 -19.76 20.70
N ALA A 35 -15.19 -20.47 20.24
CA ALA A 35 -16.53 -20.43 20.81
C ALA A 35 -16.71 -21.64 21.74
N GLY A 36 -17.01 -21.38 23.02
CA GLY A 36 -17.19 -22.39 24.06
C GLY A 36 -18.39 -23.31 23.81
N LEU A 37 -18.18 -24.58 24.14
CA LEU A 37 -19.15 -25.68 24.09
C LEU A 37 -20.26 -25.52 25.14
N SER A 38 -21.50 -25.67 24.70
CA SER A 38 -22.56 -26.34 25.46
C SER A 38 -23.42 -27.12 24.46
N GLY A 39 -23.28 -28.44 24.48
CA GLY A 39 -23.94 -29.35 23.54
C GLY A 39 -25.38 -29.65 23.91
N VAL A 40 -26.21 -29.86 22.89
CA VAL A 40 -27.29 -30.86 22.86
C VAL A 40 -27.37 -31.39 21.42
N ALA A 41 -27.36 -32.71 21.28
CA ALA A 41 -27.42 -33.43 20.02
C ALA A 41 -28.81 -33.34 19.37
N ALA A 42 -28.86 -33.15 18.05
CA ALA A 42 -30.02 -33.52 17.24
C ALA A 42 -29.57 -33.89 15.81
N SER A 43 -30.13 -34.99 15.35
CA SER A 43 -29.82 -35.80 14.18
C SER A 43 -29.96 -35.11 12.82
N ALA A 44 -29.06 -35.48 11.91
CA ALA A 44 -29.12 -35.19 10.48
C ALA A 44 -30.36 -35.80 9.81
N THR A 45 -31.07 -34.99 9.02
CA THR A 45 -31.79 -35.47 7.82
C THR A 45 -31.55 -34.48 6.70
N ALA A 46 -31.01 -34.99 5.59
CA ALA A 46 -30.81 -34.25 4.36
C ALA A 46 -32.16 -33.89 3.73
N ARG A 47 -32.33 -32.62 3.35
CA ARG A 47 -33.36 -32.19 2.40
C ARG A 47 -32.74 -31.14 1.47
N ASP A 48 -32.63 -31.50 0.21
CA ASP A 48 -32.38 -30.63 -0.93
C ASP A 48 -33.45 -29.54 -1.02
N LEU A 49 -33.04 -28.27 -1.15
CA LEU A 49 -33.84 -27.17 -1.71
C LEU A 49 -32.89 -26.07 -2.27
N PRO A 50 -33.36 -25.23 -3.21
CA PRO A 50 -32.68 -24.93 -4.48
C PRO A 50 -31.82 -23.65 -4.48
N THR A 51 -30.97 -23.55 -5.51
CA THR A 51 -30.16 -22.38 -5.86
C THR A 51 -31.02 -21.15 -6.21
N PRO A 52 -30.78 -19.97 -5.62
CA PRO A 52 -31.36 -18.73 -6.11
C PRO A 52 -30.49 -18.09 -7.21
N SER A 53 -31.17 -17.70 -8.30
CA SER A 53 -30.65 -16.91 -9.43
C SER A 53 -30.31 -15.46 -9.01
N PRO A 54 -29.44 -14.75 -9.77
CA PRO A 54 -28.95 -13.44 -9.39
C PRO A 54 -30.00 -12.34 -9.59
N ALA A 55 -30.24 -11.55 -8.54
CA ALA A 55 -31.09 -10.36 -8.60
C ALA A 55 -30.32 -9.16 -9.20
N GLN A 56 -31.02 -8.42 -10.07
CA GLN A 56 -30.57 -7.23 -10.80
C GLN A 56 -30.38 -6.00 -9.89
N PRO A 57 -29.58 -5.00 -10.30
CA PRO A 57 -29.23 -3.84 -9.48
C PRO A 57 -30.40 -2.88 -9.26
N ALA A 58 -30.57 -2.44 -8.01
CA ALA A 58 -31.59 -1.49 -7.61
C ALA A 58 -31.25 -0.06 -8.05
N VAL A 59 -32.24 0.61 -8.64
CA VAL A 59 -32.28 2.02 -9.03
C VAL A 59 -32.48 2.88 -7.78
N LEU A 60 -31.60 3.86 -7.56
CA LEU A 60 -31.75 4.87 -6.50
C LEU A 60 -32.80 5.91 -6.92
N SER A 61 -33.93 5.93 -6.21
CA SER A 61 -34.92 7.01 -6.26
C SER A 61 -34.48 8.14 -5.31
N SER A 62 -34.44 9.35 -5.87
CA SER A 62 -34.29 10.62 -5.18
C SER A 62 -35.61 11.01 -4.52
N ASP A 63 -35.61 11.29 -3.21
CA ASP A 63 -36.59 12.19 -2.58
C ASP A 63 -35.97 12.82 -1.32
N ALA A 64 -35.73 14.12 -1.40
CA ALA A 64 -35.44 15.00 -0.28
C ALA A 64 -36.63 15.94 -0.09
N PRO A 65 -37.12 16.20 1.13
CA PRO A 65 -38.11 17.25 1.34
C PRO A 65 -37.42 18.61 1.40
N ARG A 66 -37.88 19.51 0.52
CA ARG A 66 -37.69 20.96 0.59
C ARG A 66 -38.47 21.54 1.77
N THR A 67 -37.89 22.53 2.43
CA THR A 67 -38.63 23.64 3.03
C THR A 67 -37.91 24.94 2.68
N ASP A 68 -38.63 25.78 1.94
CA ASP A 68 -38.23 27.11 1.51
C ASP A 68 -38.40 28.14 2.63
N GLY A 69 -37.51 29.12 2.66
CA GLY A 69 -37.58 30.31 3.51
C GLY A 69 -36.56 31.34 3.02
N GLU A 70 -37.00 32.19 2.09
CA GLU A 70 -36.26 33.25 1.41
C GLU A 70 -35.90 34.49 2.28
N PRO A 71 -35.07 35.43 1.78
CA PRO A 71 -34.05 36.15 2.57
C PRO A 71 -34.30 37.66 2.76
N ALA A 72 -33.48 38.31 3.61
CA ALA A 72 -33.19 39.75 3.53
C ALA A 72 -31.87 40.16 4.23
N GLY A 73 -30.99 40.86 3.49
CA GLY A 73 -29.97 41.84 3.94
C GLY A 73 -28.73 41.27 4.68
N GLY A 74 -27.48 41.60 4.40
CA GLY A 74 -26.87 42.61 3.54
C GLY A 74 -26.01 43.57 4.35
N ASN A 75 -24.73 43.25 4.63
CA ASN A 75 -23.66 44.21 4.98
C ASN A 75 -22.28 43.58 5.32
N GLY A 76 -21.29 43.91 4.49
CA GLY A 76 -20.01 44.51 4.91
C GLY A 76 -19.02 43.70 5.78
N TRP A 77 -18.08 43.01 5.14
CA TRP A 77 -16.81 42.63 5.79
C TRP A 77 -15.84 43.81 5.82
N GLN A 78 -15.71 44.43 6.98
CA GLN A 78 -14.66 45.40 7.30
C GLN A 78 -13.40 44.68 7.81
N ARG A 79 -12.25 45.06 7.26
CA ARG A 79 -10.90 44.70 7.74
C ARG A 79 -10.58 45.42 9.06
N PRO A 80 -9.77 44.82 9.95
CA PRO A 80 -9.01 45.59 10.93
C PRO A 80 -7.55 45.77 10.49
N GLU A 81 -7.11 47.03 10.44
CA GLU A 81 -5.71 47.47 10.53
C GLU A 81 -5.41 47.94 11.97
N GLY A 82 -4.11 47.96 12.33
CA GLY A 82 -3.56 48.55 13.56
C GLY A 82 -2.53 47.62 14.22
N GLU A 83 -1.29 47.54 13.73
CA GLU A 83 -0.13 48.36 14.11
C GLU A 83 0.37 48.15 15.56
N GLN A 84 1.63 47.69 15.68
CA GLN A 84 2.67 48.44 16.40
C GLN A 84 4.08 47.99 16.00
N ARG A 85 4.89 49.00 15.62
CA ARG A 85 6.31 48.96 15.24
C ARG A 85 7.21 48.85 16.47
N LEU A 86 8.41 48.28 16.29
CA LEU A 86 9.64 48.76 16.93
C LEU A 86 10.80 48.79 15.92
N ASP A 87 11.59 49.85 16.05
CA ASP A 87 12.58 50.46 15.14
C ASP A 87 13.88 49.64 14.97
N ARG A 88 14.45 49.53 13.76
CA ARG A 88 15.51 50.37 13.12
C ARG A 88 16.80 50.51 13.92
N GLU A 89 17.92 50.03 13.34
CA GLU A 89 19.31 50.57 13.29
C GLU A 89 20.13 49.54 12.46
N GLN A 90 21.14 49.79 11.62
CA GLN A 90 21.79 50.92 10.95
C GLN A 90 22.61 50.27 9.79
N ARG A 91 22.69 50.94 8.63
CA ARG A 91 23.73 50.69 7.61
C ARG A 91 24.85 51.72 7.79
N PRO A 92 26.04 51.44 7.23
CA PRO A 92 26.68 52.48 6.43
C PRO A 92 27.05 52.02 5.01
N GLU A 93 26.97 53.01 4.13
CA GLU A 93 27.50 53.12 2.76
C GLU A 93 29.04 53.07 2.80
N GLY A 94 29.82 52.83 1.74
CA GLY A 94 29.61 52.71 0.30
C GLY A 94 31.01 52.65 -0.35
N GLU A 95 31.12 52.33 -1.64
CA GLU A 95 32.09 52.97 -2.54
C GLU A 95 31.85 52.59 -4.00
N GLN A 96 32.25 53.53 -4.85
CA GLN A 96 31.82 53.76 -6.22
C GLN A 96 32.91 53.37 -7.23
N ARG A 97 32.46 53.13 -8.47
CA ARG A 97 33.12 53.35 -9.79
C ARG A 97 33.95 52.24 -10.43
N GLY A 98 33.64 52.03 -11.72
CA GLY A 98 34.56 51.46 -12.70
C GLY A 98 33.92 50.99 -14.01
N ASP A 99 33.21 51.84 -14.74
CA ASP A 99 32.88 51.59 -16.16
C ASP A 99 34.10 51.78 -17.06
N THR A 100 34.37 50.85 -17.97
CA THR A 100 34.89 51.17 -19.32
C THR A 100 34.47 50.10 -20.32
N ALA A 101 33.83 50.55 -21.40
CA ALA A 101 33.50 49.81 -22.62
C ALA A 101 34.68 49.79 -23.61
N GLY A 102 34.73 48.78 -24.48
CA GLY A 102 35.62 48.73 -25.66
C GLY A 102 35.40 47.47 -26.50
N GLY A 103 34.94 47.64 -27.75
CA GLY A 103 34.37 46.62 -28.65
C GLY A 103 35.36 45.72 -29.44
N PRO A 104 34.91 45.13 -30.58
CA PRO A 104 35.10 43.72 -30.94
C PRO A 104 36.24 43.45 -31.95
N ARG A 105 36.67 42.17 -32.07
CA ARG A 105 37.46 41.66 -33.20
C ARG A 105 37.12 40.21 -33.55
N ASP A 106 37.01 39.98 -34.85
CA ASP A 106 36.70 38.73 -35.56
C ASP A 106 37.85 37.68 -35.53
N GLU A 107 37.41 36.41 -35.66
CA GLU A 107 37.97 35.08 -36.06
C GLU A 107 39.40 34.94 -36.69
N PRO A 108 40.02 33.72 -36.87
CA PRO A 108 39.42 32.38 -37.05
C PRO A 108 40.17 31.09 -36.54
N SER A 109 39.43 29.96 -36.63
CA SER A 109 39.87 28.57 -36.93
C SER A 109 40.56 27.64 -35.90
N GLY A 110 39.81 26.62 -35.47
CA GLY A 110 40.08 25.19 -35.70
C GLY A 110 41.22 24.47 -34.94
N ARG A 111 40.86 23.59 -33.98
CA ARG A 111 41.25 22.16 -33.97
C ARG A 111 40.56 21.33 -32.88
N THR A 112 40.08 20.19 -33.37
CA THR A 112 39.47 18.96 -32.83
C THR A 112 39.96 18.32 -31.52
N SER A 113 39.04 17.51 -30.96
CA SER A 113 39.15 16.36 -30.03
C SER A 113 39.24 16.67 -28.52
N SER A 114 38.53 16.00 -27.61
CA SER A 114 37.84 14.71 -27.60
C SER A 114 36.54 14.81 -26.80
N GLY A 115 35.50 14.13 -27.30
CA GLY A 115 34.18 14.07 -26.67
C GLY A 115 34.19 13.25 -25.38
N ASN A 116 33.86 13.90 -24.27
CA ASN A 116 33.17 13.23 -23.17
C ASN A 116 31.71 13.08 -23.58
N GLY A 117 31.28 11.84 -23.79
CA GLY A 117 29.89 11.50 -24.08
C GLY A 117 29.00 11.90 -22.90
N LEU A 118 28.44 13.09 -22.98
CA LEU A 118 27.24 13.46 -22.25
C LEU A 118 26.12 12.49 -22.66
N PRO A 119 25.23 12.05 -21.75
CA PRO A 119 24.07 11.26 -22.13
C PRO A 119 23.34 11.97 -23.27
N SER A 120 23.00 11.25 -24.34
CA SER A 120 22.19 11.78 -25.42
C SER A 120 20.93 12.41 -24.82
N GLN A 121 20.83 13.74 -24.87
CA GLN A 121 19.58 14.42 -24.53
C GLN A 121 18.55 14.00 -25.57
N HIS A 122 17.79 12.94 -25.28
CA HIS A 122 16.68 12.53 -26.12
C HIS A 122 15.73 13.71 -26.19
N LYS A 123 15.65 14.34 -27.36
CA LYS A 123 14.75 15.47 -27.60
C LYS A 123 13.31 15.00 -27.36
N ALA A 124 12.56 15.76 -26.57
CA ALA A 124 11.16 15.43 -26.29
C ALA A 124 10.34 15.34 -27.58
N VAL A 125 9.63 14.23 -27.76
CA VAL A 125 8.76 13.96 -28.90
C VAL A 125 7.34 14.35 -28.52
N SER A 126 6.76 15.32 -29.23
CA SER A 126 5.36 15.69 -29.06
C SER A 126 4.46 14.59 -29.64
N VAL A 127 3.49 14.14 -28.85
CA VAL A 127 2.50 13.13 -29.25
C VAL A 127 1.17 13.86 -29.51
N PRO A 128 0.66 13.87 -30.75
CA PRO A 128 -0.68 14.40 -31.05
C PRO A 128 -1.77 13.73 -30.21
N CYS A 129 -2.95 14.37 -30.10
CA CYS A 129 -4.08 13.84 -29.35
C CYS A 129 -4.76 12.66 -30.10
N ASP A 130 -4.03 11.55 -30.20
CA ASP A 130 -4.43 10.34 -30.90
C ASP A 130 -3.76 9.11 -30.25
N SER A 131 -4.58 8.12 -29.90
CA SER A 131 -4.12 6.90 -29.20
C SER A 131 -3.14 6.07 -30.03
N ALA A 132 -3.30 6.01 -31.35
CA ALA A 132 -2.38 5.27 -32.22
C ALA A 132 -1.03 5.99 -32.31
N GLN A 133 -1.01 7.33 -32.28
CA GLN A 133 0.23 8.11 -32.22
C GLN A 133 0.96 7.91 -30.88
N LEU A 134 0.25 7.77 -29.76
CA LEU A 134 0.84 7.42 -28.47
C LEU A 134 1.53 6.05 -28.54
N VAL A 135 0.84 5.03 -29.05
CA VAL A 135 1.41 3.69 -29.23
C VAL A 135 2.64 3.75 -30.14
N ALA A 136 2.54 4.42 -31.30
CA ALA A 136 3.65 4.55 -32.23
C ALA A 136 4.87 5.29 -31.64
N ALA A 137 4.63 6.31 -30.80
CA ALA A 137 5.68 7.02 -30.11
C ALA A 137 6.43 6.13 -29.10
N LEU A 138 5.70 5.30 -28.35
CA LEU A 138 6.30 4.34 -27.41
C LEU A 138 7.09 3.24 -28.12
N VAL A 139 6.56 2.67 -29.21
CA VAL A 139 7.29 1.69 -30.04
C VAL A 139 8.61 2.28 -30.54
N ARG A 140 8.59 3.53 -31.05
CA ARG A 140 9.81 4.22 -31.51
C ARG A 140 10.79 4.48 -30.38
N ALA A 141 10.32 4.92 -29.21
CA ALA A 141 11.17 5.18 -28.05
C ALA A 141 11.89 3.89 -27.61
N ASN A 142 11.17 2.76 -27.52
CA ASN A 142 11.79 1.47 -27.23
C ASN A 142 12.84 1.07 -28.28
N ALA A 143 12.52 1.19 -29.57
CA ALA A 143 13.46 0.86 -30.66
C ALA A 143 14.72 1.74 -30.68
N GLN A 144 14.66 2.92 -30.06
CA GLN A 144 15.76 3.88 -29.99
C GLN A 144 16.55 3.81 -28.67
N GLY A 145 16.25 2.85 -27.80
CA GLY A 145 16.91 2.70 -26.50
C GLY A 145 16.40 3.65 -25.41
N GLY A 146 15.23 4.26 -25.61
CA GLY A 146 14.60 5.18 -24.66
C GLY A 146 14.09 6.48 -25.30
N GLY A 147 13.41 7.31 -24.52
CA GLY A 147 12.94 8.60 -25.02
C GLY A 147 12.06 9.39 -24.06
N ILE A 148 11.85 10.67 -24.39
CA ILE A 148 10.94 11.57 -23.67
C ILE A 148 9.74 11.84 -24.58
N LEU A 149 8.54 11.54 -24.11
CA LEU A 149 7.28 11.76 -24.81
C LEU A 149 6.51 12.88 -24.10
N ARG A 150 6.03 13.86 -24.85
CA ARG A 150 5.13 14.90 -24.35
C ARG A 150 3.75 14.71 -24.94
N LEU A 151 2.78 14.40 -24.09
CA LEU A 151 1.40 14.24 -24.50
C LEU A 151 0.76 15.59 -24.79
N ALA A 152 -0.25 15.58 -25.66
CA ALA A 152 -1.08 16.74 -25.92
C ALA A 152 -1.80 17.16 -24.64
N GLU A 153 -1.75 18.45 -24.34
CA GLU A 153 -2.31 19.05 -23.13
C GLU A 153 -3.80 18.71 -22.98
N GLU A 154 -4.17 18.24 -21.78
CA GLU A 154 -5.55 17.85 -21.39
C GLU A 154 -6.25 16.85 -22.34
N CYS A 155 -5.51 16.19 -23.23
CA CYS A 155 -6.06 15.23 -24.18
C CYS A 155 -6.49 13.93 -23.48
N THR A 156 -7.52 13.28 -24.00
CA THR A 156 -7.88 11.91 -23.59
C THR A 156 -7.49 10.89 -24.68
N TYR A 157 -6.50 10.07 -24.37
CA TYR A 157 -6.06 8.91 -25.16
C TYR A 157 -6.87 7.68 -24.77
N THR A 158 -7.92 7.37 -25.53
CA THR A 158 -8.76 6.19 -25.29
C THR A 158 -8.20 4.96 -26.01
N LEU A 159 -7.82 3.94 -25.26
CA LEU A 159 -7.37 2.65 -25.76
C LEU A 159 -8.55 1.68 -25.81
N THR A 160 -8.76 1.03 -26.95
CA THR A 160 -9.91 0.13 -27.18
C THR A 160 -9.53 -1.35 -27.26
N HIS A 161 -8.24 -1.66 -27.40
CA HIS A 161 -7.72 -3.01 -27.55
C HIS A 161 -6.36 -3.11 -26.84
N ALA A 162 -5.97 -4.32 -26.43
CA ALA A 162 -4.62 -4.59 -25.98
C ALA A 162 -3.62 -4.44 -27.13
N PHE A 163 -2.42 -3.98 -26.81
CA PHE A 163 -1.31 -3.93 -27.76
C PHE A 163 -0.77 -5.35 -27.95
N GLN A 164 -0.92 -5.90 -29.15
CA GLN A 164 -0.37 -7.22 -29.49
C GLN A 164 1.12 -7.08 -29.82
N GLN A 165 1.98 -7.42 -28.87
CA GLN A 165 3.41 -7.51 -29.08
C GLN A 165 3.79 -8.94 -29.48
N VAL A 166 4.34 -9.11 -30.69
CA VAL A 166 4.98 -10.36 -31.10
C VAL A 166 6.38 -10.33 -30.48
N ASP A 167 6.54 -10.95 -29.30
CA ASP A 167 7.83 -10.96 -28.61
C ASP A 167 8.83 -11.87 -29.33
N GLU A 168 9.69 -11.28 -30.15
CA GLU A 168 10.92 -11.88 -30.71
C GLU A 168 12.17 -11.43 -29.92
N TYR A 169 12.01 -10.89 -28.70
CA TYR A 169 13.12 -10.40 -27.90
C TYR A 169 13.68 -11.52 -27.00
N ASP A 170 14.94 -11.89 -27.21
CA ASP A 170 15.66 -13.04 -26.62
C ASP A 170 16.56 -12.68 -25.42
N GLY A 171 16.36 -11.51 -24.79
CA GLY A 171 17.02 -11.17 -23.52
C GLY A 171 18.48 -10.74 -23.63
N GLY A 172 18.90 -10.14 -24.75
CA GLY A 172 20.27 -9.68 -24.94
C GLY A 172 20.88 -8.82 -23.81
N ILE A 173 21.93 -9.38 -23.17
CA ILE A 173 22.99 -8.77 -22.34
C ILE A 173 22.59 -8.23 -20.94
N ARG A 174 21.75 -8.94 -20.17
CA ARG A 174 21.57 -8.64 -18.72
C ARG A 174 22.01 -9.74 -17.73
N ASP A 175 22.41 -10.92 -18.24
CA ASP A 175 22.84 -12.07 -17.42
C ASP A 175 24.10 -11.86 -16.55
N ALA A 176 24.88 -10.79 -16.73
CA ALA A 176 26.11 -10.61 -15.95
C ALA A 176 25.89 -9.96 -14.57
N ARG A 177 24.80 -9.20 -14.39
CA ARG A 177 24.51 -8.53 -13.10
C ARG A 177 23.57 -9.37 -12.24
N GLU A 178 22.58 -10.01 -12.84
CA GLU A 178 21.66 -10.93 -12.14
C GLU A 178 22.38 -12.21 -11.67
N ALA A 179 23.39 -12.69 -12.41
CA ALA A 179 24.23 -13.81 -11.96
C ALA A 179 25.20 -13.43 -10.81
N ALA A 180 25.55 -12.15 -10.67
CA ALA A 180 26.41 -11.68 -9.57
C ALA A 180 25.60 -11.51 -8.28
N ASP A 181 24.38 -10.98 -8.37
CA ASP A 181 23.48 -10.81 -7.22
C ASP A 181 22.97 -12.18 -6.69
N ALA A 182 22.72 -13.15 -7.58
CA ALA A 182 22.36 -14.52 -7.19
C ALA A 182 23.49 -15.32 -6.50
N ALA A 183 24.75 -14.87 -6.62
CA ALA A 183 25.89 -15.53 -6.01
C ALA A 183 26.16 -15.07 -4.55
N GLU A 184 25.63 -13.90 -4.13
CA GLU A 184 25.86 -13.35 -2.79
C GLU A 184 24.77 -13.75 -1.77
N THR A 185 23.58 -14.17 -2.20
CA THR A 185 22.50 -14.67 -1.30
C THR A 185 21.79 -15.91 -1.87
N PRO A 186 22.15 -17.14 -1.43
CA PRO A 186 21.61 -18.39 -1.97
C PRO A 186 20.17 -18.71 -1.49
N GLY A 187 19.37 -17.70 -1.15
CA GLY A 187 18.02 -17.84 -0.60
C GLY A 187 16.92 -17.21 -1.46
N ASP A 188 17.25 -16.51 -2.55
CA ASP A 188 16.26 -15.88 -3.40
C ASP A 188 15.79 -16.88 -4.46
N ALA A 189 14.51 -17.20 -4.40
CA ALA A 189 13.84 -18.11 -5.31
C ALA A 189 14.04 -17.62 -6.75
N GLU A 190 14.45 -18.55 -7.61
CA GLU A 190 14.36 -18.44 -9.06
C GLU A 190 13.05 -17.74 -9.44
N ALA A 191 13.14 -16.60 -10.12
CA ALA A 191 11.96 -15.87 -10.56
C ALA A 191 11.02 -16.85 -11.29
N PRO A 192 9.73 -16.92 -10.94
CA PRO A 192 8.83 -17.91 -11.52
C PRO A 192 8.84 -17.80 -13.04
N ALA A 193 8.76 -18.95 -13.70
CA ALA A 193 8.79 -19.04 -15.16
C ALA A 193 7.74 -18.11 -15.80
N ARG A 194 8.18 -17.35 -16.81
CA ARG A 194 7.38 -16.39 -17.59
C ARG A 194 6.03 -16.97 -18.02
N ASN A 195 4.95 -16.24 -17.74
CA ASN A 195 3.63 -16.52 -18.31
C ASN A 195 3.26 -15.44 -19.33
N ALA A 196 3.19 -15.80 -20.61
CA ALA A 196 2.85 -14.87 -21.69
C ALA A 196 1.45 -14.26 -21.55
N ALA A 197 0.55 -14.85 -20.75
CA ALA A 197 -0.75 -14.25 -20.44
C ALA A 197 -0.64 -12.98 -19.58
N ASP A 198 0.47 -12.79 -18.87
CA ASP A 198 0.69 -11.66 -17.96
C ASP A 198 1.09 -10.37 -18.70
N ASP A 199 1.35 -10.48 -20.01
CA ASP A 199 1.86 -9.43 -20.90
C ASP A 199 0.72 -8.63 -21.60
N THR A 200 -0.54 -8.83 -21.19
CA THR A 200 -1.67 -8.12 -21.81
C THR A 200 -1.75 -6.66 -21.32
N ALA A 201 -1.06 -5.76 -22.03
CA ALA A 201 -1.09 -4.32 -21.80
C ALA A 201 -1.68 -3.57 -23.02
N GLY A 202 -2.31 -2.43 -22.77
CA GLY A 202 -2.86 -1.54 -23.81
C GLY A 202 -1.79 -0.70 -24.51
N LEU A 203 -0.61 -0.56 -23.90
CA LEU A 203 0.55 0.12 -24.48
C LEU A 203 1.75 -0.83 -24.54
N PRO A 204 2.74 -0.55 -25.41
CA PRO A 204 3.96 -1.34 -25.50
C PRO A 204 4.66 -1.49 -24.15
N VAL A 205 5.25 -2.67 -23.92
CA VAL A 205 6.09 -2.93 -22.75
C VAL A 205 7.29 -1.98 -22.73
N ILE A 206 7.67 -1.50 -21.55
CA ILE A 206 8.79 -0.57 -21.35
C ILE A 206 10.07 -1.36 -21.03
N TYR A 207 11.01 -1.40 -21.97
CA TYR A 207 12.32 -2.08 -21.83
C TYR A 207 13.49 -1.12 -21.59
N HIS A 208 13.27 0.15 -21.91
CA HIS A 208 14.28 1.20 -21.84
C HIS A 208 13.75 2.38 -21.02
N ALA A 209 14.62 3.36 -20.78
CA ALA A 209 14.24 4.56 -20.06
C ALA A 209 13.26 5.42 -20.88
N ILE A 210 12.00 5.44 -20.47
CA ILE A 210 10.94 6.21 -21.11
C ILE A 210 10.36 7.19 -20.09
N THR A 211 10.36 8.48 -20.45
CA THR A 211 9.68 9.54 -19.71
C THR A 211 8.43 9.98 -20.46
N ILE A 212 7.29 10.03 -19.79
CA ILE A 212 6.02 10.54 -20.32
C ILE A 212 5.64 11.78 -19.51
N GLU A 213 5.66 12.93 -20.18
CA GLU A 213 5.16 14.22 -19.69
C GLU A 213 3.71 14.38 -20.16
N GLY A 214 2.76 14.21 -19.24
CA GLY A 214 1.34 14.15 -19.55
C GLY A 214 0.68 15.48 -19.86
N SER A 215 1.16 16.58 -19.30
CA SER A 215 0.51 17.90 -19.43
C SER A 215 -1.00 17.86 -19.10
N GLY A 216 -1.37 17.10 -18.06
CA GLY A 216 -2.77 16.91 -17.64
C GLY A 216 -3.56 15.89 -18.47
N ALA A 217 -2.94 15.20 -19.44
CA ALA A 217 -3.62 14.22 -20.27
C ALA A 217 -4.17 13.02 -19.49
N THR A 218 -5.21 12.40 -20.06
CA THR A 218 -5.80 11.16 -19.56
C THR A 218 -5.52 10.01 -20.52
N ILE A 219 -5.04 8.88 -20.01
CA ILE A 219 -4.99 7.60 -20.72
C ILE A 219 -6.11 6.74 -20.15
N ALA A 220 -7.09 6.41 -20.98
CA ALA A 220 -8.30 5.74 -20.56
C ALA A 220 -8.48 4.40 -21.29
N ARG A 221 -8.93 3.38 -20.56
CA ARG A 221 -9.43 2.14 -21.17
C ARG A 221 -10.88 2.36 -21.58
N GLY A 222 -11.21 2.07 -22.84
CA GLY A 222 -12.57 2.13 -23.36
C GLY A 222 -13.52 1.20 -22.60
N ALA A 223 -14.78 1.59 -22.40
CA ALA A 223 -15.73 0.82 -21.59
C ALA A 223 -15.94 -0.61 -22.10
N GLN A 224 -16.02 -0.78 -23.43
CA GLN A 224 -16.22 -2.07 -24.11
C GLN A 224 -14.90 -2.75 -24.52
N ALA A 225 -13.75 -2.16 -24.15
CA ALA A 225 -12.46 -2.75 -24.43
C ALA A 225 -12.28 -4.04 -23.64
N GLU A 226 -11.43 -4.94 -24.13
CA GLU A 226 -11.00 -6.10 -23.35
C GLU A 226 -10.26 -5.69 -22.06
N ASP A 227 -9.98 -6.68 -21.21
CA ASP A 227 -9.21 -6.46 -19.98
C ASP A 227 -7.72 -6.27 -20.33
N PHE A 228 -7.20 -5.05 -20.17
CA PHE A 228 -5.76 -4.77 -20.14
C PHE A 228 -5.38 -3.68 -19.13
N ARG A 229 -4.14 -3.75 -18.64
CA ARG A 229 -3.48 -2.65 -17.93
C ARG A 229 -2.84 -1.67 -18.90
N PHE A 230 -2.43 -0.48 -18.46
CA PHE A 230 -1.77 0.48 -19.35
C PHE A 230 -0.29 0.18 -19.54
N PHE A 231 0.44 0.01 -18.44
CA PHE A 231 1.89 -0.10 -18.46
C PHE A 231 2.36 -1.40 -17.82
N THR A 232 3.32 -2.05 -18.50
CA THR A 232 4.18 -3.08 -17.94
C THR A 232 5.62 -2.61 -18.10
N VAL A 233 6.38 -2.56 -17.01
CA VAL A 233 7.81 -2.21 -16.99
C VAL A 233 8.57 -3.44 -16.55
N ARG A 234 9.49 -3.95 -17.37
CA ARG A 234 10.24 -5.19 -17.10
C ARG A 234 11.60 -5.19 -17.79
N ASP A 235 12.36 -6.27 -17.62
CA ASP A 235 13.69 -6.47 -18.18
C ASP A 235 14.61 -5.27 -17.89
N GLY A 236 14.45 -4.76 -16.66
CA GLY A 236 14.95 -3.51 -16.10
C GLY A 236 14.82 -2.28 -17.00
N GLY A 237 13.66 -2.12 -17.62
CA GLY A 237 13.18 -0.84 -18.14
C GLY A 237 12.89 0.17 -17.02
N GLU A 238 12.80 1.44 -17.41
CA GLU A 238 12.57 2.54 -16.49
C GLU A 238 11.43 3.42 -17.00
N LEU A 239 10.36 3.55 -16.22
CA LEU A 239 9.23 4.42 -16.56
C LEU A 239 9.23 5.64 -15.65
N THR A 240 9.26 6.84 -16.23
CA THR A 240 8.90 8.07 -15.51
C THR A 240 7.58 8.59 -16.06
N LEU A 241 6.56 8.66 -15.22
CA LEU A 241 5.23 9.15 -15.56
C LEU A 241 4.92 10.42 -14.76
N ARG A 242 4.57 11.50 -15.46
CA ARG A 242 4.30 12.81 -14.87
C ARG A 242 3.01 13.41 -15.39
N ASP A 243 2.20 13.99 -14.51
CA ASP A 243 1.06 14.84 -14.90
C ASP A 243 0.05 14.11 -15.81
N VAL A 244 -0.24 12.84 -15.51
CA VAL A 244 -1.15 11.97 -16.26
C VAL A 244 -2.26 11.41 -15.36
N THR A 245 -3.46 11.27 -15.90
CA THR A 245 -4.52 10.44 -15.31
C THR A 245 -4.61 9.10 -16.03
N LEU A 246 -4.54 7.99 -15.27
CA LEU A 246 -4.81 6.63 -15.74
C LEU A 246 -6.21 6.22 -15.29
N LEU A 247 -7.10 5.94 -16.24
CA LEU A 247 -8.52 5.77 -15.97
C LEU A 247 -9.06 4.42 -16.45
N ASN A 248 -9.70 3.69 -15.55
CA ASN A 248 -10.42 2.44 -15.82
C ASN A 248 -9.52 1.28 -16.32
N GLY A 249 -8.23 1.29 -15.99
CA GLY A 249 -7.34 0.16 -16.28
C GLY A 249 -7.89 -1.13 -15.66
N ARG A 250 -7.81 -2.25 -16.37
CA ARG A 250 -8.39 -3.51 -15.88
C ARG A 250 -7.56 -4.70 -16.27
N SER A 251 -7.03 -5.45 -15.30
CA SER A 251 -6.20 -6.61 -15.60
C SER A 251 -6.75 -7.90 -15.00
N LYS A 252 -6.60 -9.00 -15.75
CA LYS A 252 -6.88 -10.37 -15.27
C LYS A 252 -5.82 -10.89 -14.29
N VAL A 253 -4.67 -10.24 -14.29
CA VAL A 253 -3.53 -10.49 -13.40
C VAL A 253 -3.25 -9.22 -12.59
N GLU A 254 -2.10 -9.16 -11.91
CA GLU A 254 -1.73 -8.08 -10.99
C GLU A 254 -1.63 -6.73 -11.70
N GLY A 255 -1.82 -5.62 -10.98
CA GLY A 255 -1.66 -4.27 -11.53
C GLY A 255 -2.76 -3.91 -12.53
N GLY A 256 -3.82 -3.24 -12.07
CA GLY A 256 -4.93 -2.86 -12.95
C GLY A 256 -4.55 -1.77 -13.96
N SER A 257 -3.63 -0.87 -13.61
CA SER A 257 -3.10 0.18 -14.50
C SER A 257 -1.62 0.03 -14.77
N ILE A 258 -0.80 -0.25 -13.75
CA ILE A 258 0.66 -0.33 -13.86
C ILE A 258 1.14 -1.62 -13.19
N HIS A 259 2.02 -2.34 -13.86
CA HIS A 259 2.83 -3.41 -13.30
C HIS A 259 4.32 -3.11 -13.48
N ILE A 260 5.05 -3.06 -12.38
CA ILE A 260 6.50 -2.92 -12.34
C ILE A 260 7.06 -4.27 -11.93
N VAL A 261 7.69 -4.97 -12.87
CA VAL A 261 8.25 -6.31 -12.64
C VAL A 261 9.55 -6.20 -11.84
N HIS A 262 9.94 -7.28 -11.17
CA HIS A 262 11.24 -7.42 -10.54
C HIS A 262 12.39 -6.92 -11.43
N GLY A 263 13.33 -6.19 -10.83
CA GLY A 263 14.46 -5.58 -11.55
C GLY A 263 14.13 -4.30 -12.34
N ALA A 264 12.85 -3.94 -12.53
CA ALA A 264 12.44 -2.71 -13.17
C ALA A 264 12.22 -1.55 -12.19
N THR A 265 12.16 -0.33 -12.74
CA THR A 265 11.96 0.89 -11.95
C THR A 265 10.84 1.74 -12.52
N ALA A 266 10.02 2.32 -11.65
CA ALA A 266 9.10 3.38 -12.02
C ALA A 266 9.14 4.58 -11.07
N VAL A 267 9.02 5.76 -11.67
CA VAL A 267 8.80 7.04 -11.02
C VAL A 267 7.42 7.54 -11.43
N VAL A 268 6.53 7.70 -10.46
CA VAL A 268 5.14 8.14 -10.65
C VAL A 268 4.94 9.44 -9.89
N GLU A 269 4.76 10.55 -10.59
CA GLU A 269 4.77 11.88 -9.99
C GLU A 269 3.60 12.71 -10.51
N ARG A 270 2.75 13.25 -9.63
CA ARG A 270 1.53 13.98 -10.05
C ARG A 270 0.63 13.17 -10.98
N VAL A 271 0.46 11.89 -10.65
CA VAL A 271 -0.37 10.97 -11.42
C VAL A 271 -1.64 10.65 -10.64
N THR A 272 -2.76 10.59 -11.36
CA THR A 272 -4.01 10.05 -10.80
C THR A 272 -4.27 8.67 -11.38
N VAL A 273 -4.34 7.63 -10.55
CA VAL A 273 -4.80 6.29 -10.94
C VAL A 273 -6.22 6.10 -10.41
N ALA A 274 -7.18 6.06 -11.33
CA ALA A 274 -8.60 6.09 -11.02
C ALA A 274 -9.33 4.87 -11.55
N ASN A 275 -10.22 4.32 -10.71
CA ASN A 275 -11.18 3.28 -11.07
C ASN A 275 -10.56 2.05 -11.73
N SER A 276 -9.30 1.75 -11.40
CA SER A 276 -8.60 0.61 -11.97
C SER A 276 -8.92 -0.66 -11.19
N THR A 277 -8.96 -1.80 -11.87
CA THR A 277 -9.28 -3.08 -11.25
C THR A 277 -8.29 -4.16 -11.62
N SER A 278 -7.74 -4.86 -10.64
CA SER A 278 -7.13 -6.19 -10.84
C SER A 278 -8.13 -7.25 -10.40
N VAL A 279 -8.38 -8.25 -11.25
CA VAL A 279 -9.17 -9.44 -10.91
C VAL A 279 -8.31 -10.68 -10.65
N SER A 280 -6.99 -10.51 -10.47
CA SER A 280 -6.08 -11.61 -10.09
C SER A 280 -6.58 -12.29 -8.83
N ALA A 281 -6.75 -13.61 -8.89
CA ALA A 281 -7.29 -14.40 -7.78
C ALA A 281 -6.38 -14.36 -6.54
N GLU A 282 -5.06 -14.39 -6.74
CA GLU A 282 -4.06 -14.51 -5.67
C GLU A 282 -3.20 -13.24 -5.48
N GLY A 283 -3.16 -12.37 -6.48
CA GLY A 283 -2.39 -11.14 -6.47
C GLY A 283 -3.20 -9.90 -6.09
N GLY A 284 -3.00 -8.79 -6.80
CA GLY A 284 -3.74 -7.55 -6.58
C GLY A 284 -3.07 -6.31 -7.15
N GLY A 285 -3.12 -5.19 -6.41
CA GLY A 285 -2.67 -3.89 -6.90
C GLY A 285 -3.68 -3.28 -7.86
N GLY A 286 -4.91 -3.07 -7.39
CA GLY A 286 -6.03 -2.66 -8.25
C GLY A 286 -5.72 -1.47 -9.15
N GLY A 287 -4.90 -0.53 -8.67
CA GLY A 287 -4.23 0.47 -9.49
C GLY A 287 -2.83 0.03 -9.92
N ILE A 288 -1.93 -0.12 -8.95
CA ILE A 288 -0.50 -0.38 -9.20
C ILE A 288 -0.07 -1.66 -8.49
N PHE A 289 0.65 -2.51 -9.21
CA PHE A 289 1.45 -3.57 -8.60
C PHE A 289 2.93 -3.28 -8.81
N ASN A 290 3.68 -3.21 -7.71
CA ASN A 290 5.13 -3.03 -7.70
C ASN A 290 5.84 -4.27 -7.17
N ASP A 291 6.52 -5.00 -8.05
CA ASP A 291 7.44 -6.09 -7.71
C ASP A 291 8.92 -5.69 -7.92
N GLY A 292 9.15 -4.49 -8.48
CA GLY A 292 10.47 -3.87 -8.64
C GLY A 292 10.68 -2.68 -7.70
N ASN A 293 11.17 -1.58 -8.26
CA ASN A 293 11.45 -0.34 -7.52
C ASN A 293 10.44 0.75 -7.89
N LEU A 294 9.67 1.23 -6.92
CA LEU A 294 8.70 2.30 -7.13
C LEU A 294 9.03 3.52 -6.26
N ARG A 295 9.14 4.68 -6.91
CA ARG A 295 9.01 5.98 -6.25
C ARG A 295 7.71 6.63 -6.71
N ILE A 296 6.80 6.89 -5.77
CA ILE A 296 5.54 7.56 -6.05
C ILE A 296 5.39 8.82 -5.21
N SER A 297 5.02 9.93 -5.87
CA SER A 297 4.89 11.21 -5.20
C SER A 297 3.78 12.09 -5.73
N ASP A 298 3.21 12.91 -4.85
CA ASP A 298 2.26 13.97 -5.23
C ASP A 298 1.07 13.41 -6.05
N SER A 299 0.68 12.17 -5.78
CA SER A 299 -0.21 11.38 -6.64
C SER A 299 -1.51 11.00 -5.93
N ILE A 300 -2.51 10.58 -6.70
CA ILE A 300 -3.83 10.18 -6.17
C ILE A 300 -4.19 8.79 -6.69
N LEU A 301 -4.48 7.88 -5.78
CA LEU A 301 -5.06 6.56 -6.09
C LEU A 301 -6.49 6.54 -5.57
N VAL A 302 -7.45 6.54 -6.50
CA VAL A 302 -8.88 6.66 -6.17
C VAL A 302 -9.73 5.57 -6.80
N GLY A 303 -10.61 4.97 -6.00
CA GLY A 303 -11.64 4.06 -6.52
C GLY A 303 -11.08 2.77 -7.12
N ASN A 304 -9.83 2.43 -6.82
CA ASN A 304 -9.20 1.24 -7.37
C ASN A 304 -9.57 -0.02 -6.59
N ARG A 305 -9.59 -1.17 -7.26
CA ARG A 305 -10.10 -2.41 -6.70
C ARG A 305 -9.22 -3.62 -6.99
N ALA A 306 -8.79 -4.31 -5.94
CA ALA A 306 -8.29 -5.68 -6.02
C ALA A 306 -9.47 -6.63 -5.78
N ALA A 307 -10.12 -7.07 -6.86
CA ALA A 307 -11.41 -7.75 -6.84
C ALA A 307 -11.32 -9.28 -6.79
N GLY A 308 -10.14 -9.85 -6.96
CA GLY A 308 -9.95 -11.30 -6.83
C GLY A 308 -10.18 -11.80 -5.41
N THR A 309 -10.40 -13.10 -5.26
CA THR A 309 -10.80 -13.73 -4.00
C THR A 309 -9.77 -13.57 -2.88
N GLN A 310 -8.49 -13.46 -3.20
CA GLN A 310 -7.41 -13.10 -2.27
C GLN A 310 -6.77 -11.77 -2.64
N GLY A 311 -7.52 -10.87 -3.31
CA GLY A 311 -7.03 -9.60 -3.83
C GLY A 311 -6.41 -8.74 -2.73
N LYS A 312 -5.17 -8.28 -2.94
CA LYS A 312 -4.39 -7.44 -2.02
C LYS A 312 -4.14 -6.06 -2.62
N GLY A 313 -4.06 -5.01 -1.82
CA GLY A 313 -3.65 -3.68 -2.29
C GLY A 313 -4.64 -3.08 -3.28
N GLY A 314 -5.78 -2.58 -2.80
CA GLY A 314 -6.83 -2.04 -3.66
C GLY A 314 -6.34 -0.89 -4.52
N GLY A 315 -5.62 0.06 -3.92
CA GLY A 315 -4.87 1.10 -4.64
C GLY A 315 -3.54 0.56 -5.16
N LEU A 316 -2.69 0.13 -4.23
CA LEU A 316 -1.33 -0.31 -4.52
C LEU A 316 -0.99 -1.60 -3.76
N LEU A 317 -0.40 -2.56 -4.47
CA LEU A 317 0.27 -3.71 -3.88
C LEU A 317 1.78 -3.57 -4.09
N ASN A 318 2.54 -3.61 -3.00
CA ASN A 318 3.99 -3.60 -3.00
C ASN A 318 4.52 -5.00 -2.62
N GLY A 319 5.19 -5.64 -3.58
CA GLY A 319 6.02 -6.84 -3.46
C GLY A 319 7.53 -6.56 -3.54
N GLY A 320 7.94 -5.37 -3.99
CA GLY A 320 9.35 -4.95 -4.09
C GLY A 320 9.74 -3.85 -3.09
N VAL A 321 10.49 -2.85 -3.58
CA VAL A 321 10.92 -1.68 -2.79
C VAL A 321 10.09 -0.47 -3.20
N MET A 322 9.51 0.22 -2.22
CA MET A 322 8.71 1.42 -2.45
C MET A 322 9.11 2.58 -1.54
N VAL A 323 9.22 3.76 -2.14
CA VAL A 323 9.26 5.05 -1.43
C VAL A 323 8.08 5.89 -1.88
N MET A 324 7.28 6.37 -0.93
CA MET A 324 6.04 7.09 -1.20
C MET A 324 5.92 8.36 -0.36
N TYR A 325 5.57 9.47 -0.99
CA TYR A 325 5.27 10.69 -0.26
C TYR A 325 4.23 11.60 -0.90
N ARG A 326 3.46 12.32 -0.06
CA ARG A 326 2.42 13.25 -0.53
C ARG A 326 1.42 12.60 -1.49
N THR A 327 1.06 11.35 -1.20
CA THR A 327 0.12 10.57 -2.02
C THR A 327 -1.18 10.35 -1.25
N GLU A 328 -2.31 10.47 -1.94
CA GLU A 328 -3.64 10.23 -1.40
C GLU A 328 -4.21 8.89 -1.90
N PHE A 329 -4.66 8.05 -0.98
CA PHE A 329 -5.43 6.84 -1.24
C PHE A 329 -6.85 7.04 -0.75
N ARG A 330 -7.82 7.07 -1.67
CA ARG A 330 -9.22 7.24 -1.31
C ARG A 330 -10.16 6.25 -1.99
N HIS A 331 -11.15 5.74 -1.26
CA HIS A 331 -12.19 4.87 -1.81
C HIS A 331 -11.64 3.62 -2.53
N ASN A 332 -10.42 3.18 -2.20
CA ASN A 332 -9.86 1.96 -2.76
C ASN A 332 -10.36 0.75 -1.97
N SER A 333 -10.46 -0.40 -2.62
CA SER A 333 -10.96 -1.62 -2.00
C SER A 333 -10.16 -2.87 -2.36
N ALA A 334 -9.92 -3.71 -1.37
CA ALA A 334 -9.34 -5.04 -1.54
C ALA A 334 -10.25 -6.08 -0.90
N VAL A 335 -10.24 -7.31 -1.40
CA VAL A 335 -10.97 -8.40 -0.75
C VAL A 335 -10.23 -8.86 0.51
N SER A 336 -8.91 -8.99 0.43
CA SER A 336 -8.10 -9.60 1.50
C SER A 336 -7.42 -8.55 2.37
N TYR A 337 -6.36 -7.88 1.89
CA TYR A 337 -5.53 -7.00 2.71
C TYR A 337 -5.23 -5.67 2.01
N GLY A 338 -5.22 -4.58 2.78
CA GLY A 338 -4.73 -3.27 2.33
C GLY A 338 -5.66 -2.62 1.31
N GLY A 339 -6.72 -1.97 1.76
CA GLY A 339 -7.68 -1.34 0.86
C GLY A 339 -7.03 -0.23 0.05
N GLY A 340 -6.26 0.65 0.71
CA GLY A 340 -5.39 1.62 0.06
C GLY A 340 -4.09 0.98 -0.41
N LEU A 341 -3.25 0.56 0.55
CA LEU A 341 -1.92 0.00 0.31
C LEU A 341 -1.77 -1.36 1.00
N ALA A 342 -1.26 -2.36 0.29
CA ALA A 342 -0.74 -3.59 0.88
C ALA A 342 0.77 -3.68 0.63
N ASN A 343 1.55 -3.82 1.70
CA ASN A 343 2.96 -4.16 1.66
C ASN A 343 3.13 -5.62 2.06
N PHE A 344 3.58 -6.47 1.14
CA PHE A 344 3.59 -7.92 1.31
C PHE A 344 4.96 -8.49 0.94
N ARG A 345 5.67 -9.07 1.92
CA ARG A 345 7.04 -9.62 1.73
C ARG A 345 8.02 -8.60 1.15
N ALA A 346 7.84 -7.34 1.53
CA ALA A 346 8.41 -6.21 0.81
C ALA A 346 8.89 -5.10 1.76
N ALA A 347 9.55 -4.09 1.21
CA ALA A 347 10.03 -2.92 1.93
C ALA A 347 9.31 -1.65 1.47
N GLY A 348 8.78 -0.88 2.41
CA GLY A 348 8.05 0.35 2.12
C GLY A 348 8.39 1.48 3.09
N ASP A 349 8.66 2.66 2.55
CA ASP A 349 8.73 3.92 3.31
C ASP A 349 7.63 4.87 2.83
N VAL A 350 6.78 5.30 3.74
CA VAL A 350 5.62 6.16 3.48
C VAL A 350 5.70 7.38 4.37
N TYR A 351 5.63 8.58 3.79
CA TYR A 351 5.59 9.80 4.58
C TYR A 351 4.66 10.87 3.99
N SER A 352 4.14 11.76 4.84
CA SER A 352 3.29 12.89 4.41
C SER A 352 2.12 12.46 3.53
N SER A 353 1.49 11.31 3.79
CA SER A 353 0.49 10.68 2.91
C SER A 353 -0.86 10.47 3.61
N THR A 354 -1.91 10.27 2.82
CA THR A 354 -3.29 10.21 3.34
C THR A 354 -4.01 8.95 2.86
N PHE A 355 -4.61 8.20 3.78
CA PHE A 355 -5.41 7.01 3.52
C PHE A 355 -6.82 7.22 4.07
N VAL A 356 -7.79 7.46 3.18
CA VAL A 356 -9.16 7.83 3.57
C VAL A 356 -10.23 6.96 2.92
N ARG A 357 -11.18 6.46 3.71
CA ARG A 357 -12.36 5.73 3.20
C ARG A 357 -12.01 4.53 2.31
N ASN A 358 -10.92 3.86 2.62
CA ASN A 358 -10.54 2.61 1.96
C ASN A 358 -11.11 1.41 2.72
N ASN A 359 -11.31 0.29 2.02
CA ASN A 359 -11.93 -0.91 2.60
C ASN A 359 -11.16 -2.20 2.27
N ALA A 360 -10.95 -3.07 3.26
CA ALA A 360 -10.38 -4.41 3.04
C ALA A 360 -10.87 -5.46 4.04
N GLY A 361 -10.52 -6.74 3.84
CA GLY A 361 -10.64 -7.74 4.90
C GLY A 361 -9.76 -7.39 6.12
N GLN A 362 -8.50 -7.00 5.88
CA GLN A 362 -7.62 -6.50 6.93
C GLN A 362 -6.83 -5.27 6.49
N GLY A 363 -6.72 -4.26 7.37
CA GLY A 363 -6.01 -3.02 7.07
C GLY A 363 -6.74 -2.20 6.02
N GLY A 364 -7.84 -1.55 6.39
CA GLY A 364 -8.68 -0.80 5.46
C GLY A 364 -7.87 0.25 4.71
N GLY A 365 -7.08 1.04 5.43
CA GLY A 365 -6.11 1.98 4.86
C GLY A 365 -4.84 1.29 4.36
N LEU A 366 -4.11 0.64 5.27
CA LEU A 366 -2.82 0.02 4.98
C LEU A 366 -2.66 -1.32 5.69
N ALA A 367 -2.07 -2.29 4.98
CA ALA A 367 -1.72 -3.61 5.49
C ALA A 367 -0.21 -3.89 5.30
N SER A 368 0.45 -4.43 6.32
CA SER A 368 1.86 -4.85 6.31
C SER A 368 1.97 -6.32 6.72
N PHE A 369 2.41 -7.19 5.81
CA PHE A 369 2.40 -8.64 5.98
C PHE A 369 3.75 -9.26 5.61
N SER A 370 4.41 -9.92 6.56
CA SER A 370 5.77 -10.47 6.39
C SER A 370 6.74 -9.43 5.81
N ALA A 371 6.55 -8.15 6.16
CA ALA A 371 7.15 -7.00 5.49
C ALA A 371 7.79 -6.04 6.49
N ARG A 372 8.54 -5.06 5.97
CA ARG A 372 9.05 -3.92 6.71
C ARG A 372 8.43 -2.65 6.16
N THR A 373 7.69 -1.94 7.02
CA THR A 373 6.99 -0.72 6.64
C THR A 373 7.28 0.38 7.64
N LYS A 374 7.74 1.53 7.15
CA LYS A 374 7.76 2.77 7.92
C LYS A 374 6.68 3.70 7.40
N VAL A 375 5.91 4.27 8.31
CA VAL A 375 4.92 5.30 8.00
C VAL A 375 5.17 6.49 8.91
N SER A 376 5.23 7.69 8.35
CA SER A 376 5.39 8.91 9.14
C SER A 376 4.57 10.09 8.64
N ASP A 377 4.26 11.04 9.53
CA ASP A 377 3.58 12.30 9.18
C ASP A 377 2.33 12.07 8.31
N SER A 378 1.48 11.11 8.67
CA SER A 378 0.42 10.63 7.77
C SER A 378 -0.94 10.54 8.45
N LEU A 379 -1.99 10.62 7.63
CA LEU A 379 -3.38 10.52 8.07
C LEU A 379 -4.00 9.19 7.62
N VAL A 380 -4.58 8.44 8.55
CA VAL A 380 -5.36 7.22 8.28
C VAL A 380 -6.75 7.43 8.86
N ALA A 381 -7.73 7.77 8.01
CA ALA A 381 -9.05 8.19 8.49
C ALA A 381 -10.25 7.57 7.78
N GLY A 382 -11.28 7.20 8.54
CA GLY A 382 -12.55 6.77 7.96
C GLY A 382 -12.45 5.46 7.16
N ASN A 383 -11.42 4.64 7.38
CA ASN A 383 -11.24 3.37 6.69
C ASN A 383 -12.00 2.25 7.40
N SER A 384 -12.37 1.22 6.66
CA SER A 384 -13.11 0.07 7.20
C SER A 384 -12.42 -1.25 6.90
N ALA A 385 -12.45 -2.17 7.85
CA ALA A 385 -12.02 -3.55 7.62
C ALA A 385 -12.74 -4.56 8.50
N GLU A 386 -12.51 -5.85 8.28
CA GLU A 386 -12.85 -6.84 9.30
C GLU A 386 -11.91 -6.70 10.49
N THR A 387 -10.61 -6.65 10.24
CA THR A 387 -9.58 -6.51 11.27
C THR A 387 -8.62 -5.37 10.93
N GLY A 388 -8.32 -4.47 11.87
CA GLY A 388 -7.46 -3.32 11.60
C GLY A 388 -8.15 -2.33 10.67
N GLY A 389 -9.19 -1.65 11.15
CA GLY A 389 -10.02 -0.75 10.34
C GLY A 389 -9.17 0.28 9.60
N GLY A 390 -8.19 0.88 10.29
CA GLY A 390 -7.16 1.71 9.69
C GLY A 390 -5.98 0.90 9.17
N LEU A 391 -5.27 0.23 10.09
CA LEU A 391 -3.99 -0.44 9.84
C LEU A 391 -4.02 -1.90 10.28
N ALA A 392 -3.39 -2.77 9.49
CA ALA A 392 -3.12 -4.16 9.88
C ALA A 392 -1.62 -4.48 9.75
N ASN A 393 -1.07 -5.15 10.76
CA ASN A 393 0.29 -5.64 10.81
C ASN A 393 0.30 -7.13 11.15
N SER A 394 0.89 -7.97 10.32
CA SER A 394 0.91 -9.41 10.54
C SER A 394 2.28 -10.00 10.22
N ASP A 395 2.91 -10.60 11.23
CA ASP A 395 4.25 -11.18 11.13
C ASP A 395 5.28 -10.20 10.50
N ALA A 396 5.12 -8.92 10.84
CA ALA A 396 5.79 -7.80 10.16
C ALA A 396 6.25 -6.74 11.16
N VAL A 397 7.16 -5.88 10.68
CA VAL A 397 7.61 -4.69 11.40
C VAL A 397 6.94 -3.47 10.78
N LEU A 398 6.07 -2.82 11.56
CA LEU A 398 5.39 -1.59 11.16
C LEU A 398 5.78 -0.48 12.13
N VAL A 399 6.57 0.48 11.66
CA VAL A 399 7.01 1.64 12.45
C VAL A 399 6.13 2.83 12.12
N LEU A 400 5.48 3.40 13.13
CA LEU A 400 4.58 4.55 12.98
C LEU A 400 5.14 5.73 13.75
N GLN A 401 5.28 6.88 13.09
CA GLN A 401 5.74 8.13 13.72
C GLN A 401 4.91 9.34 13.27
N GLN A 402 4.37 10.14 14.19
CA GLN A 402 3.59 11.34 13.84
C GLN A 402 2.35 11.01 12.99
N LEU A 403 1.64 9.95 13.35
CA LEU A 403 0.42 9.54 12.66
C LEU A 403 -0.81 10.16 13.32
N THR A 404 -1.83 10.46 12.53
CA THR A 404 -3.21 10.57 13.01
C THR A 404 -4.03 9.41 12.46
N ILE A 405 -4.49 8.52 13.34
CA ILE A 405 -5.31 7.35 13.00
C ILE A 405 -6.68 7.56 13.64
N ARG A 406 -7.69 7.86 12.82
CA ARG A 406 -8.99 8.28 13.33
C ARG A 406 -10.21 7.77 12.58
N ASP A 407 -11.34 7.71 13.26
CA ASP A 407 -12.64 7.43 12.64
C ASP A 407 -12.66 6.10 11.86
N ASN A 408 -11.74 5.17 12.15
CA ASN A 408 -11.66 3.90 11.45
C ASN A 408 -12.53 2.84 12.13
N VAL A 409 -13.09 1.94 11.34
CA VAL A 409 -14.08 0.95 11.80
C VAL A 409 -13.62 -0.47 11.48
N ALA A 410 -13.57 -1.33 12.49
CA ALA A 410 -13.36 -2.77 12.35
C ALA A 410 -14.62 -3.56 12.74
N THR A 411 -15.00 -4.58 11.95
CA THR A 411 -16.14 -5.45 12.31
C THR A 411 -15.75 -6.60 13.24
N VAL A 412 -14.46 -6.90 13.39
CA VAL A 412 -13.94 -7.99 14.23
C VAL A 412 -12.99 -7.49 15.30
N ALA A 413 -11.88 -6.83 14.97
CA ALA A 413 -10.90 -6.39 15.97
C ALA A 413 -10.02 -5.25 15.47
N GLY A 414 -9.52 -4.40 16.38
CA GLY A 414 -8.58 -3.33 16.05
C GLY A 414 -9.22 -2.25 15.18
N GLY A 415 -10.07 -1.40 15.76
CA GLY A 415 -10.75 -0.32 15.01
C GLY A 415 -9.74 0.58 14.30
N GLY A 416 -8.75 1.09 15.05
CA GLY A 416 -7.62 1.83 14.50
C GLY A 416 -6.57 0.89 13.90
N ILE A 417 -5.97 0.06 14.74
CA ILE A 417 -4.84 -0.82 14.39
C ILE A 417 -5.09 -2.23 14.89
N SER A 418 -4.75 -3.22 14.06
CA SER A 418 -4.57 -4.60 14.49
C SER A 418 -3.14 -5.05 14.21
N THR A 419 -2.49 -5.67 15.20
CA THR A 419 -1.18 -6.31 15.04
C THR A 419 -1.22 -7.75 15.55
N VAL A 420 -0.72 -8.68 14.74
CA VAL A 420 -0.66 -10.11 15.05
C VAL A 420 0.76 -10.62 14.79
N GLN A 421 1.41 -11.21 15.80
CA GLN A 421 2.79 -11.69 15.70
C GLN A 421 3.79 -10.64 15.19
N GLY A 422 3.49 -9.36 15.37
CA GLY A 422 4.23 -8.25 14.77
C GLY A 422 4.96 -7.38 15.77
N LEU A 423 5.85 -6.54 15.25
CA LEU A 423 6.50 -5.46 15.99
C LEU A 423 5.89 -4.12 15.56
N LEU A 424 5.36 -3.37 16.52
CA LEU A 424 4.62 -2.12 16.28
C LEU A 424 5.08 -1.03 17.26
N PRO A 425 6.18 -0.31 16.96
CA PRO A 425 6.49 0.95 17.60
C PRO A 425 5.61 2.08 17.02
N ILE A 426 5.03 2.86 17.93
CA ILE A 426 4.17 4.01 17.68
C ILE A 426 4.74 5.18 18.46
N ASP A 427 5.20 6.19 17.73
CA ASP A 427 5.87 7.36 18.26
C ASP A 427 5.12 8.64 17.89
N ASP A 428 4.95 9.54 18.86
CA ASP A 428 4.41 10.89 18.68
C ASP A 428 3.09 10.93 17.86
N SER A 429 2.21 9.95 18.07
CA SER A 429 1.03 9.71 17.22
C SER A 429 -0.27 9.82 18.01
N VAL A 430 -1.38 10.01 17.30
CA VAL A 430 -2.74 10.09 17.86
C VAL A 430 -3.61 9.00 17.24
N ILE A 431 -4.13 8.11 18.07
CA ILE A 431 -5.08 7.04 17.73
C ILE A 431 -6.40 7.38 18.41
N ARG A 432 -7.38 7.87 17.67
CA ARG A 432 -8.61 8.37 18.26
C ARG A 432 -9.89 8.07 17.52
N ASP A 433 -11.00 8.05 18.23
CA ASP A 433 -12.34 7.95 17.63
C ASP A 433 -12.50 6.72 16.72
N ASN A 434 -11.72 5.66 16.95
CA ASN A 434 -11.81 4.42 16.18
C ASN A 434 -12.76 3.44 16.86
N THR A 435 -13.52 2.69 16.07
CA THR A 435 -14.52 1.75 16.57
C THR A 435 -14.21 0.33 16.14
N SER A 436 -14.22 -0.61 17.08
CA SER A 436 -14.23 -2.04 16.79
C SER A 436 -15.53 -2.68 17.24
N ARG A 437 -16.07 -3.61 16.46
CA ARG A 437 -17.17 -4.49 16.89
C ARG A 437 -16.73 -5.73 17.69
N GLY A 438 -15.45 -5.87 17.94
CA GLY A 438 -14.91 -6.83 18.90
C GLY A 438 -13.93 -6.17 19.84
N HIS A 439 -12.68 -6.61 19.85
CA HIS A 439 -11.68 -6.15 20.82
C HIS A 439 -10.75 -5.07 20.22
N GLY A 440 -10.22 -4.18 21.06
CA GLY A 440 -9.27 -3.16 20.61
C GLY A 440 -9.94 -2.09 19.74
N GLY A 441 -10.58 -1.09 20.35
CA GLY A 441 -11.13 0.04 19.60
C GLY A 441 -10.00 0.83 18.90
N GLY A 442 -8.98 1.21 19.67
CA GLY A 442 -7.77 1.84 19.19
C GLY A 442 -6.81 0.81 18.63
N VAL A 443 -6.27 -0.06 19.49
CA VAL A 443 -5.28 -1.07 19.11
C VAL A 443 -5.67 -2.46 19.62
N TYR A 444 -5.64 -3.43 18.72
CA TYR A 444 -5.65 -4.85 19.04
C TYR A 444 -4.25 -5.44 18.79
N ALA A 445 -3.66 -6.09 19.79
CA ALA A 445 -2.33 -6.68 19.71
C ALA A 445 -2.35 -8.14 20.20
N ASP A 446 -2.21 -9.09 19.29
CA ASP A 446 -2.08 -10.52 19.59
C ASP A 446 -0.66 -11.00 19.29
N LYS A 447 -0.03 -11.69 20.24
CA LYS A 447 1.35 -12.22 20.15
C LYS A 447 2.37 -11.19 19.64
N SER A 448 2.10 -9.90 19.88
CA SER A 448 2.83 -8.79 19.28
C SER A 448 3.64 -8.01 20.32
N ASN A 449 4.66 -7.30 19.85
CA ASN A 449 5.41 -6.33 20.64
C ASN A 449 4.95 -4.92 20.29
N LEU A 450 4.13 -4.34 21.16
CA LEU A 450 3.60 -2.99 21.02
C LEU A 450 4.43 -2.02 21.88
N LEU A 451 4.93 -0.94 21.27
CA LEU A 451 5.59 0.14 21.97
C LEU A 451 4.86 1.44 21.62
N VAL A 452 4.32 2.13 22.61
CA VAL A 452 3.59 3.40 22.42
C VAL A 452 4.32 4.49 23.20
N ARG A 453 4.89 5.46 22.51
CA ARG A 453 5.72 6.50 23.11
C ARG A 453 5.28 7.89 22.66
N GLY A 454 5.16 8.83 23.59
CA GLY A 454 4.78 10.21 23.27
C GLY A 454 3.42 10.31 22.56
N SER A 455 2.54 9.32 22.72
CA SER A 455 1.38 9.13 21.85
C SER A 455 0.07 9.08 22.64
N ASP A 456 -1.01 9.47 21.97
CA ASP A 456 -2.37 9.52 22.52
C ASP A 456 -3.23 8.39 21.95
N VAL A 457 -3.87 7.61 22.82
CA VAL A 457 -4.90 6.61 22.46
C VAL A 457 -6.20 7.02 23.12
N LYS A 458 -7.05 7.76 22.41
CA LYS A 458 -8.18 8.46 23.04
C LYS A 458 -9.53 8.33 22.35
N GLY A 459 -10.61 8.24 23.12
CA GLY A 459 -11.97 8.23 22.58
C GLY A 459 -12.28 7.04 21.66
N ASN A 460 -11.53 5.95 21.75
CA ASN A 460 -11.78 4.76 20.94
C ASN A 460 -12.86 3.88 21.58
N GLU A 461 -13.60 3.15 20.74
CA GLU A 461 -14.74 2.35 21.16
C GLU A 461 -14.60 0.86 20.79
N ALA A 462 -14.91 -0.02 21.73
CA ALA A 462 -15.06 -1.46 21.51
C ALA A 462 -16.50 -1.89 21.84
N VAL A 463 -17.30 -2.09 20.79
CA VAL A 463 -18.76 -2.24 20.86
C VAL A 463 -19.17 -3.66 20.51
N GLY A 464 -19.70 -4.40 21.47
CA GLY A 464 -20.11 -5.78 21.26
C GLY A 464 -20.27 -6.52 22.57
N LYS A 465 -21.07 -7.60 22.58
CA LYS A 465 -21.45 -8.29 23.83
C LYS A 465 -20.27 -8.72 24.69
N THR A 466 -19.12 -8.99 24.08
CA THR A 466 -17.89 -9.43 24.73
C THR A 466 -16.72 -8.46 24.52
N SER A 467 -16.97 -7.27 23.96
CA SER A 467 -15.93 -6.33 23.55
C SER A 467 -15.21 -5.68 24.73
N GLN A 468 -13.88 -5.69 24.68
CA GLN A 468 -12.97 -5.26 25.74
C GLN A 468 -11.77 -4.52 25.16
N GLY A 469 -11.08 -3.76 26.02
CA GLY A 469 -9.83 -3.06 25.71
C GLY A 469 -10.04 -2.03 24.61
N ALA A 470 -10.97 -1.09 24.81
CA ALA A 470 -11.28 -0.10 23.77
C ALA A 470 -10.10 0.78 23.43
N GLY A 471 -9.24 1.15 24.39
CA GLY A 471 -7.95 1.77 24.08
C GLY A 471 -7.01 0.74 23.48
N LEU A 472 -6.55 -0.19 24.32
CA LEU A 472 -5.60 -1.24 23.98
C LEU A 472 -6.12 -2.60 24.43
N TYR A 473 -6.19 -3.56 23.52
CA TYR A 473 -6.38 -4.97 23.84
C TYR A 473 -5.11 -5.75 23.51
N VAL A 474 -4.49 -6.39 24.50
CA VAL A 474 -3.18 -7.03 24.37
C VAL A 474 -3.25 -8.47 24.84
N THR A 475 -2.83 -9.42 24.01
CA THR A 475 -2.78 -10.83 24.38
C THR A 475 -1.50 -11.52 23.91
N ALA A 476 -0.96 -12.43 24.73
CA ALA A 476 0.18 -13.29 24.42
C ALA A 476 1.48 -12.57 23.94
N GLY A 477 1.63 -11.28 24.21
CA GLY A 477 2.73 -10.44 23.73
C GLY A 477 3.28 -9.50 24.79
N SER A 478 3.86 -8.38 24.35
CA SER A 478 4.32 -7.32 25.24
C SER A 478 3.80 -5.95 24.82
N THR A 479 3.56 -5.09 25.80
CA THR A 479 3.17 -3.70 25.58
C THR A 479 3.94 -2.80 26.52
N SER A 480 4.55 -1.75 25.99
CA SER A 480 5.18 -0.70 26.77
C SER A 480 4.63 0.67 26.43
N LEU A 481 4.19 1.40 27.44
CA LEU A 481 3.74 2.80 27.34
C LEU A 481 4.81 3.71 27.96
N TYR A 482 5.25 4.72 27.21
CA TYR A 482 6.24 5.70 27.66
C TYR A 482 5.82 7.13 27.35
N ARG A 483 5.57 7.95 28.37
CA ARG A 483 5.06 9.32 28.20
C ARG A 483 3.87 9.39 27.25
N SER A 484 2.90 8.49 27.43
CA SER A 484 1.76 8.31 26.53
C SER A 484 0.43 8.36 27.28
N GLU A 485 -0.64 8.70 26.59
CA GLU A 485 -1.98 8.83 27.16
C GLU A 485 -2.93 7.74 26.64
N VAL A 486 -3.70 7.12 27.51
CA VAL A 486 -4.82 6.23 27.14
C VAL A 486 -6.07 6.73 27.85
N THR A 487 -6.87 7.55 27.17
CA THR A 487 -7.92 8.36 27.81
C THR A 487 -9.28 8.29 27.12
N GLY A 488 -10.37 8.32 27.90
CA GLY A 488 -11.72 8.43 27.32
C GLY A 488 -12.17 7.24 26.46
N ASN A 489 -11.50 6.07 26.53
CA ASN A 489 -11.84 4.92 25.71
C ASN A 489 -13.01 4.13 26.32
N ARG A 490 -13.93 3.66 25.47
CA ARG A 490 -15.19 3.02 25.90
C ARG A 490 -15.34 1.61 25.36
N SER A 491 -15.38 0.62 26.23
CA SER A 491 -15.75 -0.75 25.87
C SER A 491 -17.12 -1.13 26.43
N THR A 492 -17.73 -2.18 25.87
CA THR A 492 -18.96 -2.77 26.43
C THR A 492 -18.69 -3.54 27.72
N VAL A 493 -17.55 -4.25 27.77
CA VAL A 493 -17.11 -5.06 28.90
C VAL A 493 -15.75 -4.57 29.40
N LEU A 494 -15.51 -4.68 30.71
CA LEU A 494 -14.22 -4.37 31.34
C LEU A 494 -13.02 -5.03 30.62
N ALA A 495 -11.92 -4.33 30.36
CA ALA A 495 -11.61 -2.91 30.65
C ALA A 495 -11.90 -2.00 29.45
N GLY A 496 -12.16 -0.72 29.70
CA GLY A 496 -12.27 0.32 28.67
C GLY A 496 -10.92 0.78 28.13
N GLY A 497 -9.95 0.99 29.02
CA GLY A 497 -8.62 1.49 28.64
C GLY A 497 -7.74 0.38 28.10
N VAL A 498 -7.03 -0.30 29.00
CA VAL A 498 -6.10 -1.40 28.67
C VAL A 498 -6.64 -2.72 29.19
N HIS A 499 -6.89 -3.67 28.29
CA HIS A 499 -7.14 -5.06 28.65
C HIS A 499 -5.93 -5.91 28.26
N ALA A 500 -5.38 -6.66 29.22
CA ALA A 500 -4.25 -7.53 28.98
C ALA A 500 -4.49 -8.99 29.45
N GLU A 501 -4.14 -9.95 28.60
CA GLU A 501 -4.23 -11.38 28.89
C GLU A 501 -2.95 -12.12 28.47
N ARG A 502 -2.33 -12.90 29.37
CA ARG A 502 -1.09 -13.66 29.07
C ARG A 502 0.01 -12.78 28.44
N ALA A 503 0.02 -11.49 28.74
CA ALA A 503 0.90 -10.49 28.15
C ALA A 503 1.71 -9.77 29.23
N ARG A 504 2.84 -9.16 28.83
CA ARG A 504 3.62 -8.28 29.71
C ARG A 504 3.24 -6.83 29.41
N VAL A 505 2.83 -6.08 30.44
CA VAL A 505 2.49 -4.67 30.29
C VAL A 505 3.40 -3.83 31.17
N LYS A 506 4.09 -2.86 30.56
CA LYS A 506 4.89 -1.86 31.24
C LYS A 506 4.31 -0.48 30.97
N VAL A 507 4.09 0.28 32.03
CA VAL A 507 3.63 1.67 31.97
C VAL A 507 4.64 2.49 32.76
N ASP A 508 5.24 3.50 32.15
CA ASP A 508 6.16 4.39 32.86
C ASP A 508 5.44 5.43 33.72
N GLU A 509 6.19 6.15 34.55
CA GLU A 509 5.60 7.16 35.45
C GLU A 509 5.05 8.39 34.71
N GLY A 510 5.48 8.62 33.47
CA GLY A 510 5.01 9.71 32.62
C GLY A 510 3.78 9.38 31.78
N SER A 511 3.30 8.14 31.80
CA SER A 511 2.10 7.72 31.06
C SER A 511 0.85 7.82 31.92
N VAL A 512 -0.28 8.16 31.29
CA VAL A 512 -1.55 8.45 31.97
C VAL A 512 -2.66 7.55 31.43
N LEU A 513 -3.40 6.89 32.33
CA LEU A 513 -4.48 5.97 31.99
C LEU A 513 -5.73 6.35 32.79
N ILE A 514 -6.54 7.28 32.26
CA ILE A 514 -7.70 7.84 32.98
C ILE A 514 -8.96 7.91 32.13
N GLU A 515 -10.10 8.09 32.79
CA GLU A 515 -11.39 8.36 32.13
C GLU A 515 -11.86 7.28 31.14
N ASN A 516 -11.35 6.05 31.27
CA ASN A 516 -11.80 4.96 30.42
C ASN A 516 -12.99 4.23 31.07
N SER A 517 -13.98 3.88 30.25
CA SER A 517 -15.23 3.24 30.68
C SER A 517 -15.34 1.84 30.11
N PRO A 518 -15.73 0.82 30.91
CA PRO A 518 -16.20 0.92 32.30
C PRO A 518 -15.08 0.96 33.36
N ALA A 519 -13.82 0.78 32.97
CA ALA A 519 -12.66 1.00 33.83
C ALA A 519 -11.37 1.18 33.02
N ASN A 520 -10.31 1.72 33.65
CA ASN A 520 -8.99 1.86 33.03
C ASN A 520 -8.37 0.52 32.65
N CYS A 521 -8.04 -0.34 33.62
CA CYS A 521 -7.49 -1.68 33.33
C CYS A 521 -8.10 -2.80 34.16
N LEU A 522 -9.08 -2.50 35.03
CA LEU A 522 -9.83 -3.52 35.77
C LEU A 522 -10.50 -4.47 34.77
N GLY A 523 -10.30 -5.78 34.97
CA GLY A 523 -10.71 -6.83 34.05
C GLY A 523 -9.55 -7.51 33.30
N SER A 524 -8.36 -6.90 33.30
CA SER A 524 -7.13 -7.54 32.82
C SER A 524 -6.82 -8.80 33.63
N LYS A 525 -6.32 -9.84 32.96
CA LYS A 525 -5.90 -11.12 33.58
C LYS A 525 -4.47 -11.08 34.11
N VAL A 526 -3.76 -10.00 33.84
CA VAL A 526 -2.43 -9.69 34.36
C VAL A 526 -2.45 -8.34 35.02
N THR A 527 -1.55 -8.12 35.99
CA THR A 527 -1.41 -6.83 36.65
C THR A 527 -0.87 -5.78 35.68
N VAL A 528 -1.57 -4.66 35.56
CA VAL A 528 -1.10 -3.47 34.85
C VAL A 528 -0.65 -2.48 35.92
N ALA A 529 0.67 -2.37 36.12
CA ALA A 529 1.23 -1.38 37.03
C ALA A 529 0.89 0.04 36.55
N HIS A 530 0.76 0.99 37.49
CA HIS A 530 0.45 2.40 37.20
C HIS A 530 -0.90 2.64 36.47
N CYS A 531 -1.85 1.71 36.57
CA CYS A 531 -3.19 1.81 35.97
C CYS A 531 -4.15 2.84 36.62
N PHE A 532 -3.73 3.55 37.68
CA PHE A 532 -4.60 4.43 38.48
C PHE A 532 -4.01 5.82 38.68
N ARG A 533 -3.32 6.36 37.67
CA ARG A 533 -2.87 7.75 37.67
C ARG A 533 -3.51 8.51 36.54
#